data_AF-A0A3D6EF82-F1
#
_entry.id   AF-A0A3D6EF82-F1
#
_cell.length_a   1.000
_cell.length_b   1.000
_cell.length_c   1.000
_cell.angle_alpha   90.00
_cell.angle_beta   90.00
_cell.angle_gamma   90.00
#
_symmetry.space_group_name_H-M   'P 1'
#
loop_
_entity.id
_entity.type
_entity.pdbx_description
1 polymer ?
#
loop_
_entity_poly.entity_id
_entity_poly.type
_entity_poly.pdbx_seq_one_letter_code
_entity_poly.pdbx_strand_id
1 'polypeptide(L)'
;MDKIFNWEQWRMIAVSAVSPVLAFLTPTKGFVFALVIMFAFNVWAGMRADGVSVVRCRNFSFRKFKNALAELLLYLIISETIYSIMLNCGDDSAALIVMKSLTYVFMYVYVQNAFRNLIHAYPTNKALRIIYHVIRFEFKRALPENVQRIVERVEREHGEEINEEFTDKNKETEK
;
A
#
# COMPACT_ATOMS: atom_id res chain seq x y z
N MET A 1 -22.56 45.53 -21.11
CA MET A 1 -21.35 44.82 -20.66
C MET A 1 -21.65 43.34 -20.76
N ASP A 2 -21.42 42.77 -21.94
CA ASP A 2 -21.61 41.34 -22.17
C ASP A 2 -20.61 40.57 -21.31
N LYS A 3 -21.09 39.53 -20.62
CA LYS A 3 -20.23 38.67 -19.78
C LYS A 3 -19.15 38.08 -20.68
N ILE A 4 -17.93 38.59 -20.55
CA ILE A 4 -16.73 38.22 -21.35
C ILE A 4 -16.42 36.71 -21.23
N PHE A 5 -16.99 36.03 -20.24
CA PHE A 5 -16.95 34.57 -20.10
C PHE A 5 -18.34 34.00 -19.79
N ASN A 6 -18.83 33.14 -20.68
CA ASN A 6 -20.03 32.34 -20.47
C ASN A 6 -19.68 31.00 -19.78
N TRP A 7 -20.62 30.40 -19.05
CA TRP A 7 -20.40 29.13 -18.33
C TRP A 7 -19.87 28.01 -19.24
N GLU A 8 -20.36 28.00 -20.47
CA GLU A 8 -19.95 27.05 -21.51
C GLU A 8 -18.47 27.21 -21.92
N GLN A 9 -17.95 28.44 -21.94
CA GLN A 9 -16.53 28.69 -22.26
C GLN A 9 -15.63 28.23 -21.12
N TRP A 10 -16.03 28.45 -19.86
CA TRP A 10 -15.33 27.91 -18.69
C TRP A 10 -15.30 26.38 -18.69
N ARG A 11 -16.44 25.75 -19.01
CA ARG A 11 -16.53 24.29 -19.13
C ARG A 11 -15.60 23.79 -20.23
N MET A 12 -15.63 24.41 -21.41
CA MET A 12 -14.78 24.03 -22.55
C MET A 12 -13.30 24.13 -22.20
N ILE A 13 -12.86 25.25 -21.61
CA ILE A 13 -11.46 25.46 -21.20
C ILE A 13 -11.03 24.43 -20.15
N ALA A 14 -11.87 24.19 -19.14
CA ALA A 14 -11.60 23.18 -18.12
C ALA A 14 -11.50 21.78 -18.73
N VAL A 15 -12.46 21.39 -19.57
CA VAL A 15 -12.47 20.07 -20.22
C VAL A 15 -11.26 19.91 -21.14
N SER A 16 -10.89 20.92 -21.93
CA SER A 16 -9.72 20.84 -22.83
C SER A 16 -8.39 20.81 -22.09
N ALA A 17 -8.28 21.48 -20.93
CA ALA A 17 -7.06 21.47 -20.13
C ALA A 17 -6.93 20.19 -19.29
N VAL A 18 -8.04 19.67 -18.77
CA VAL A 18 -8.05 18.52 -17.85
C VAL A 18 -8.12 17.19 -18.60
N SER A 19 -8.76 17.12 -19.78
CA SER A 19 -8.89 15.85 -20.52
C SER A 19 -7.57 15.21 -20.93
N PRO A 20 -6.56 15.94 -21.43
CA PRO A 20 -5.26 15.33 -21.75
C PRO A 20 -4.56 14.77 -20.51
N VAL A 21 -4.67 15.45 -19.37
CA VAL A 21 -4.12 15.00 -18.08
C VAL A 21 -4.84 13.72 -17.63
N LEU A 22 -6.17 13.68 -17.69
CA LEU A 22 -6.96 12.48 -17.37
C LEU A 22 -6.72 11.33 -18.36
N ALA A 23 -6.49 11.63 -19.64
CA ALA A 23 -6.14 10.65 -20.66
C ALA A 23 -4.78 10.02 -20.36
N PHE A 24 -3.80 10.81 -19.94
CA PHE A 24 -2.48 10.33 -19.53
C PHE A 24 -2.54 9.43 -18.27
N LEU A 25 -3.49 9.71 -17.36
CA LEU A 25 -3.77 8.88 -16.19
C LEU A 25 -4.62 7.63 -16.48
N THR A 26 -5.12 7.46 -17.70
CA THR A 26 -5.97 6.32 -18.08
C THR A 26 -5.26 4.95 -17.96
N PRO A 27 -3.99 4.78 -18.40
CA PRO A 27 -3.25 3.53 -18.16
C PRO A 27 -3.03 3.23 -16.66
N THR A 28 -2.95 4.27 -15.81
CA THR A 28 -2.71 4.11 -14.37
C THR A 28 -3.99 4.02 -13.53
N LYS A 29 -5.18 4.17 -14.15
CA LYS A 29 -6.48 4.20 -13.45
C LYS A 29 -6.71 3.02 -12.49
N GLY A 30 -6.29 1.81 -12.89
CA GLY A 30 -6.46 0.60 -12.09
C GLY A 30 -5.61 0.65 -10.81
N PHE A 31 -4.38 1.14 -10.93
CA PHE A 31 -3.46 1.30 -9.80
C PHE A 31 -3.94 2.40 -8.84
N VAL A 32 -4.35 3.55 -9.38
CA VAL A 32 -4.93 4.65 -8.60
C VAL A 32 -6.16 4.19 -7.84
N PHE A 33 -7.08 3.47 -8.51
CA PHE A 33 -8.28 2.95 -7.88
C PHE A 33 -7.96 1.96 -6.74
N ALA A 34 -6.98 1.08 -6.94
CA ALA A 34 -6.52 0.16 -5.90
C ALA A 34 -5.95 0.91 -4.68
N LEU A 35 -5.14 1.95 -4.90
CA LEU A 35 -4.62 2.80 -3.83
C LEU A 35 -5.73 3.53 -3.07
N VAL A 36 -6.75 4.03 -3.78
CA VAL A 36 -7.91 4.69 -3.15
C VAL A 36 -8.71 3.71 -2.28
N ILE A 37 -8.94 2.49 -2.76
CA ILE A 37 -9.60 1.44 -1.96
C ILE A 37 -8.77 1.14 -0.71
N MET A 38 -7.47 0.95 -0.85
CA MET A 38 -6.59 0.65 0.27
C MET A 38 -6.48 1.79 1.26
N PHE A 39 -6.42 3.03 0.79
CA PHE A 39 -6.50 4.23 1.61
C PHE A 39 -7.82 4.28 2.39
N ALA A 40 -8.95 4.06 1.74
CA ALA A 40 -10.25 4.05 2.38
C ALA A 40 -10.34 2.97 3.47
N PHE A 41 -9.82 1.76 3.20
CA PHE A 41 -9.72 0.69 4.19
C PHE A 41 -8.83 1.07 5.37
N ASN A 42 -7.66 1.68 5.10
CA ASN A 42 -6.72 2.12 6.13
C ASN A 42 -7.34 3.20 7.05
N VAL A 43 -8.02 4.19 6.47
CA VAL A 43 -8.75 5.23 7.22
C VAL A 43 -9.88 4.61 8.04
N TRP A 44 -10.67 3.69 7.46
CA TRP A 44 -11.72 2.98 8.16
C TRP A 44 -11.19 2.18 9.36
N ALA A 45 -10.11 1.42 9.17
CA ALA A 45 -9.46 0.67 10.24
C ALA A 45 -8.96 1.61 11.36
N GLY A 46 -8.35 2.75 11.00
CA GLY A 46 -7.93 3.77 11.95
C GLY A 46 -9.09 4.37 12.75
N MET A 47 -10.18 4.74 12.08
CA MET A 47 -11.40 5.20 12.74
C MET A 47 -11.97 4.16 13.71
N ARG A 48 -11.95 2.88 13.32
CA ARG A 48 -12.45 1.79 14.15
C ARG A 48 -11.59 1.59 15.40
N ALA A 49 -10.27 1.75 15.29
CA ALA A 49 -9.32 1.71 16.39
C ALA A 49 -9.50 2.87 17.37
N ASP A 50 -9.80 4.06 16.86
CA ASP A 50 -10.08 5.26 17.66
C ASP A 50 -11.49 5.25 18.30
N GLY A 51 -12.27 4.17 18.12
CA GLY A 51 -13.63 4.06 18.65
C GLY A 51 -14.63 5.05 18.05
N VAL A 52 -14.33 5.60 16.86
CA VAL A 52 -15.18 6.58 16.17
C VAL A 52 -16.47 5.91 15.74
N SER A 53 -17.61 6.44 16.21
CA SER A 53 -18.92 6.02 15.71
C SER A 53 -19.06 6.46 14.25
N VAL A 54 -19.20 5.51 13.32
CA VAL A 54 -19.37 5.78 11.88
C VAL A 54 -20.60 6.65 11.60
N VAL A 55 -21.62 6.61 12.46
CA VAL A 55 -22.88 7.35 12.29
C VAL A 55 -22.79 8.80 12.79
N ARG A 56 -21.98 9.08 13.81
CA ARG A 56 -21.87 10.43 14.42
C ARG A 56 -20.51 11.10 14.25
N CYS A 57 -19.51 10.40 13.72
CA CYS A 57 -18.11 10.84 13.59
C CYS A 57 -17.53 11.46 14.88
N ARG A 58 -18.04 11.07 16.06
CA ARG A 58 -17.49 11.55 17.34
C ARG A 58 -16.09 10.98 17.53
N ASN A 59 -15.16 11.81 18.00
CA ASN A 59 -13.72 11.51 18.20
C ASN A 59 -12.90 11.36 16.91
N PHE A 60 -13.42 11.77 15.75
CA PHE A 60 -12.64 11.77 14.52
C PHE A 60 -11.49 12.79 14.59
N SER A 61 -10.27 12.34 14.31
CA SER A 61 -9.11 13.23 14.22
C SER A 61 -8.90 13.69 12.79
N PHE A 62 -9.29 14.93 12.50
CA PHE A 62 -9.05 15.55 11.20
C PHE A 62 -7.56 15.64 10.85
N ARG A 63 -6.69 15.75 11.87
CA ARG A 63 -5.24 15.72 11.69
C ARG A 63 -4.75 14.36 11.19
N LYS A 64 -5.23 13.24 11.76
CA LYS A 64 -4.88 11.89 11.29
C LYS A 64 -5.36 11.66 9.85
N PHE A 65 -6.56 12.13 9.53
CA PHE A 65 -7.10 12.04 8.18
C PHE A 65 -6.27 12.84 7.17
N LYS A 66 -5.91 14.09 7.50
CA LYS A 66 -5.00 14.90 6.65
C LYS A 66 -3.67 14.20 6.41
N ASN A 67 -3.09 13.57 7.43
CA ASN A 67 -1.85 12.82 7.27
C ASN A 67 -2.03 11.62 6.34
N ALA A 68 -3.11 10.84 6.50
CA ALA A 68 -3.41 9.72 5.61
C ALA A 68 -3.67 10.19 4.16
N LEU A 69 -4.34 11.34 4.00
CA LEU A 69 -4.57 11.94 2.70
C LEU A 69 -3.27 12.42 2.05
N ALA A 70 -2.36 13.01 2.84
CA ALA A 70 -1.02 13.38 2.38
C ALA A 70 -0.20 12.16 1.94
N GLU A 71 -0.31 11.04 2.66
CA GLU A 71 0.32 9.76 2.29
C GLU A 71 -0.21 9.25 0.94
N LEU A 72 -1.53 9.27 0.73
CA LEU A 72 -2.13 8.92 -0.56
C LEU A 72 -1.62 9.82 -1.69
N LEU A 73 -1.61 11.14 -1.48
CA LEU A 73 -1.11 12.09 -2.49
C LEU A 73 0.36 11.85 -2.80
N LEU A 74 1.18 11.56 -1.79
CA LEU A 74 2.59 11.23 -1.97
C LEU A 74 2.75 9.98 -2.85
N TYR A 75 2.00 8.90 -2.58
CA TYR A 75 2.05 7.69 -3.38
C TYR A 75 1.61 7.92 -4.84
N LEU A 76 0.58 8.74 -5.06
CA LEU A 76 0.14 9.11 -6.40
C LEU A 76 1.20 9.91 -7.15
N ILE A 77 1.84 10.90 -6.49
CA ILE A 77 2.90 11.71 -7.10
C ILE A 77 4.11 10.85 -7.46
N ILE A 78 4.56 9.98 -6.56
CA ILE A 78 5.70 9.09 -6.82
C ILE A 78 5.38 8.16 -8.00
N SER A 79 4.19 7.55 -7.99
CA SER A 79 3.71 6.66 -9.05
C SER A 79 3.73 7.37 -10.41
N GLU A 80 3.09 8.54 -10.49
CA GLU A 80 2.96 9.26 -11.75
C GLU A 80 4.29 9.80 -12.27
N THR A 81 5.17 10.22 -11.36
CA THR A 81 6.53 10.70 -11.72
C THR A 81 7.35 9.57 -12.34
N ILE A 82 7.38 8.38 -11.71
CA ILE A 82 8.12 7.23 -12.24
C ILE A 82 7.53 6.79 -13.58
N TYR A 83 6.21 6.67 -13.67
CA TYR A 83 5.54 6.30 -14.92
C TYR A 83 5.86 7.27 -16.06
N SER A 84 5.79 8.58 -15.78
CA SER A 84 6.09 9.62 -16.75
C SER A 84 7.53 9.54 -17.25
N ILE A 85 8.51 9.35 -16.35
CA ILE A 85 9.92 9.23 -16.73
C ILE A 85 10.12 8.02 -17.66
N MET A 86 9.55 6.86 -17.30
CA MET A 86 9.72 5.64 -18.09
C MET A 86 9.04 5.71 -19.47
N LEU A 87 7.86 6.34 -19.55
CA LEU A 87 7.23 6.63 -20.84
C LEU A 87 8.10 7.55 -21.72
N ASN A 88 8.72 8.57 -21.12
CA ASN A 88 9.65 9.44 -21.86
C ASN A 88 10.92 8.72 -22.31
N CYS A 89 11.30 7.61 -21.67
CA CYS A 89 12.36 6.71 -22.12
C CYS A 89 11.93 5.74 -23.24
N GLY A 90 10.64 5.69 -23.56
CA GLY A 90 10.07 4.81 -24.59
C GLY A 90 9.88 3.35 -24.16
N ASP A 91 9.86 3.07 -22.84
CA ASP A 91 9.68 1.71 -22.29
C ASP A 91 8.30 1.53 -21.64
N ASP A 92 7.25 1.62 -22.46
CA ASP A 92 5.86 1.59 -22.01
C ASP A 92 5.49 0.28 -21.28
N SER A 93 6.04 -0.85 -21.74
CA SER A 93 5.73 -2.16 -21.16
C SER A 93 6.39 -2.34 -19.80
N ALA A 94 7.67 -1.98 -19.65
CA ALA A 94 8.30 -2.03 -18.34
C ALA A 94 7.74 -0.96 -17.40
N ALA A 95 7.33 0.20 -17.90
CA ALA A 95 6.68 1.25 -17.10
C ALA A 95 5.44 0.70 -16.38
N LEU A 96 4.59 -0.06 -17.07
CA LEU A 96 3.43 -0.70 -16.45
C LEU A 96 3.79 -1.77 -15.42
N ILE A 97 4.85 -2.55 -15.64
CA ILE A 97 5.33 -3.56 -14.68
C ILE A 97 5.87 -2.89 -13.42
N VAL A 98 6.69 -1.84 -13.57
CA VAL A 98 7.23 -1.05 -12.46
C VAL A 98 6.10 -0.40 -11.69
N MET A 99 5.11 0.19 -12.38
CA MET A 99 3.94 0.78 -11.74
C MET A 99 3.14 -0.23 -10.94
N LYS A 100 2.88 -1.41 -11.50
CA LYS A 100 2.20 -2.50 -10.79
C LYS A 100 2.98 -2.92 -9.54
N SER A 101 4.29 -3.09 -9.67
CA SER A 101 5.17 -3.51 -8.57
C SER A 101 5.21 -2.48 -7.45
N LEU A 102 5.36 -1.20 -7.80
CA LEU A 102 5.34 -0.09 -6.86
C LEU A 102 4.00 0.03 -6.14
N THR A 103 2.89 -0.16 -6.87
CA THR A 103 1.55 -0.15 -6.29
C THR A 103 1.41 -1.27 -5.25
N TYR A 104 1.94 -2.48 -5.50
CA TYR A 104 1.94 -3.56 -4.51
C TYR A 104 2.75 -3.21 -3.25
N VAL A 105 3.87 -2.50 -3.38
CA VAL A 105 4.65 -2.02 -2.24
C VAL A 105 3.83 -1.03 -1.39
N PHE A 106 3.15 -0.06 -2.01
CA PHE A 106 2.29 0.87 -1.29
C PHE A 106 1.08 0.18 -0.65
N MET A 107 0.46 -0.76 -1.38
CA MET A 107 -0.64 -1.56 -0.83
C MET A 107 -0.19 -2.37 0.39
N TYR A 108 1.03 -2.93 0.37
CA TYR A 108 1.59 -3.63 1.52
C TYR A 108 1.68 -2.73 2.77
N VAL A 109 2.17 -1.50 2.63
CA VAL A 109 2.22 -0.53 3.74
C VAL A 109 0.80 -0.24 4.28
N TYR A 110 -0.17 -0.02 3.40
CA TYR A 110 -1.55 0.20 3.80
C TYR A 110 -2.18 -1.00 4.51
N VAL A 111 -1.99 -2.21 3.98
CA VAL A 111 -2.50 -3.45 4.59
C VAL A 111 -1.89 -3.61 5.99
N GLN A 112 -0.58 -3.42 6.15
CA GLN A 112 0.09 -3.50 7.45
C GLN A 112 -0.48 -2.51 8.47
N ASN A 113 -0.64 -1.25 8.07
CA ASN A 113 -1.16 -0.22 8.97
C ASN A 113 -2.63 -0.48 9.33
N ALA A 114 -3.44 -0.90 8.36
CA ALA A 114 -4.84 -1.22 8.57
C ALA A 114 -5.00 -2.39 9.55
N PHE A 115 -4.27 -3.49 9.35
CA PHE A 115 -4.36 -4.64 10.26
C PHE A 115 -3.79 -4.36 11.66
N ARG A 116 -2.77 -3.50 11.77
CA ARG A 116 -2.31 -3.00 13.07
C ARG A 116 -3.44 -2.28 13.82
N ASN A 117 -4.16 -1.39 13.13
CA ASN A 117 -5.31 -0.69 13.69
C ASN A 117 -6.47 -1.65 14.03
N LEU A 118 -6.73 -2.66 13.19
CA LEU A 118 -7.78 -3.65 13.45
C LEU A 118 -7.47 -4.54 14.67
N ILE A 119 -6.22 -4.93 14.89
CA ILE A 119 -5.85 -5.65 16.12
C ILE A 119 -6.06 -4.79 17.35
N HIS A 120 -5.75 -3.50 17.27
CA HIS A 120 -6.03 -2.56 18.37
C HIS A 120 -7.53 -2.44 18.64
N ALA A 121 -8.35 -2.36 17.59
CA ALA A 121 -9.80 -2.28 17.70
C ALA A 121 -10.45 -3.58 18.21
N TYR A 122 -9.88 -4.74 17.85
CA TYR A 122 -10.43 -6.07 18.12
C TYR A 122 -9.37 -7.01 18.73
N PRO A 123 -8.89 -6.73 19.96
CA PRO A 123 -7.72 -7.41 20.52
C PRO A 123 -7.93 -8.91 20.77
N THR A 124 -9.19 -9.36 20.94
CA THR A 124 -9.55 -10.75 21.19
C THR A 124 -9.74 -11.59 19.93
N ASN A 125 -9.77 -10.96 18.74
CA ASN A 125 -9.99 -11.67 17.48
C ASN A 125 -8.69 -12.36 17.01
N LYS A 126 -8.62 -13.68 17.18
CA LYS A 126 -7.46 -14.51 16.81
C LYS A 126 -7.17 -14.48 15.31
N ALA A 127 -8.20 -14.43 14.45
CA ALA A 127 -8.02 -14.42 13.00
C ALA A 127 -7.28 -13.16 12.53
N LEU A 128 -7.64 -11.99 13.06
CA LEU A 128 -6.95 -10.73 12.73
C LEU A 128 -5.47 -10.75 13.16
N ARG A 129 -5.16 -11.37 14.30
CA ARG A 129 -3.77 -11.55 14.76
C ARG A 129 -2.98 -12.47 13.83
N ILE A 130 -3.55 -13.62 13.44
CA ILE A 130 -2.91 -14.55 12.50
C ILE A 130 -2.65 -13.84 11.16
N ILE A 131 -3.65 -13.17 10.60
CA ILE A 131 -3.52 -12.46 9.33
C ILE A 131 -2.44 -11.38 9.40
N TYR A 132 -2.39 -10.59 10.48
CA TYR A 132 -1.34 -9.57 10.65
C TYR A 132 0.08 -10.16 10.69
N HIS A 133 0.28 -11.29 11.38
CA HIS A 133 1.60 -11.94 11.40
C HIS A 133 1.98 -12.51 10.03
N VAL A 134 1.02 -13.05 9.28
CA VAL A 134 1.25 -13.48 7.88
C VAL A 134 1.64 -12.29 7.00
N ILE A 135 0.89 -11.18 7.06
CA ILE A 135 1.19 -9.95 6.31
C ILE A 135 2.58 -9.44 6.67
N ARG A 136 2.98 -9.49 7.95
CA ARG A 136 4.30 -9.01 8.39
C ARG A 136 5.43 -9.99 8.07
N PHE A 137 5.13 -11.13 7.45
CA PHE A 137 6.05 -12.26 7.26
C PHE A 137 6.72 -12.73 8.57
N GLU A 138 6.12 -12.43 9.73
CA GLU A 138 6.62 -12.82 11.06
C GLU A 138 6.09 -14.21 11.46
N PHE A 139 6.28 -15.21 10.59
CA PHE A 139 5.74 -16.56 10.81
C PHE A 139 6.16 -17.16 12.15
N LYS A 140 7.41 -16.94 12.60
CA LYS A 140 7.89 -17.39 13.92
C LYS A 140 6.99 -16.93 15.08
N ARG A 141 6.43 -15.73 14.98
CA ARG A 141 5.63 -15.11 16.05
C ARG A 141 4.18 -15.59 16.09
N ALA A 142 3.68 -16.20 14.99
CA ALA A 142 2.34 -16.75 14.88
C ALA A 142 2.24 -18.22 15.28
N LEU A 143 3.37 -18.92 15.42
CA LEU A 143 3.41 -20.33 15.78
C LEU A 143 2.98 -20.53 17.24
N PRO A 144 2.22 -21.59 17.56
CA PRO A 144 1.96 -21.96 18.95
C PRO A 144 3.27 -22.35 19.66
N GLU A 145 3.35 -22.16 20.98
CA GLU A 145 4.60 -22.29 21.78
C GLU A 145 5.30 -23.64 21.60
N ASN A 146 4.55 -24.71 21.37
CA ASN A 146 5.09 -26.04 21.11
C ASN A 146 5.87 -26.07 19.78
N VAL A 147 5.36 -25.40 18.74
CA VAL A 147 6.01 -25.34 17.43
C VAL A 147 7.14 -24.31 17.43
N GLN A 148 7.00 -23.19 18.16
CA GLN A 148 8.11 -22.24 18.36
C GLN A 148 9.33 -22.93 18.98
N ARG A 149 9.12 -23.75 20.03
CA ARG A 149 10.21 -24.53 20.64
C ARG A 149 10.86 -25.53 19.69
N ILE A 150 10.10 -26.10 18.75
CA ILE A 150 10.63 -27.02 17.73
C ILE A 150 11.46 -26.24 16.72
N VAL A 151 10.96 -25.11 16.21
CA VAL A 151 11.68 -24.25 15.25
C VAL A 151 12.96 -23.71 15.88
N GLU A 152 12.91 -23.19 17.10
CA GLU A 152 14.09 -22.71 17.81
C GLU A 152 15.12 -23.82 18.07
N ARG A 153 14.65 -25.06 18.31
CA ARG A 153 15.54 -26.21 18.47
C ARG A 153 16.22 -26.57 17.14
N VAL A 154 15.46 -26.66 16.06
CA VAL A 154 16.01 -26.97 14.72
C VAL A 154 16.99 -25.90 14.28
N GLU A 155 16.68 -24.61 14.48
CA GLU A 155 17.59 -23.50 14.18
C GLU A 155 18.86 -23.54 15.02
N ARG A 156 18.79 -24.00 16.27
CA ARG A 156 19.98 -24.15 17.13
C ARG A 156 20.83 -25.36 16.74
N GLU A 157 20.19 -26.45 16.34
CA GLU A 157 20.87 -27.71 16.00
C GLU A 157 21.45 -27.69 14.57
N HIS A 158 20.80 -27.04 13.62
CA HIS A 158 21.16 -27.11 12.19
C HIS A 158 21.39 -25.71 11.57
N GLY A 159 21.34 -24.63 12.35
CA GLY A 159 21.45 -23.26 11.81
C GLY A 159 22.80 -22.94 11.16
N GLU A 160 23.89 -23.53 11.65
CA GLU A 160 25.22 -23.36 11.05
C GLU A 160 25.35 -24.17 9.74
N GLU A 161 24.88 -25.42 9.72
CA GLU A 161 24.87 -26.27 8.52
C GLU A 161 24.02 -25.68 7.39
N ILE A 162 22.83 -25.14 7.71
CA ILE A 162 21.96 -24.48 6.72
C ILE A 162 22.64 -23.23 6.14
N ASN A 163 23.29 -22.41 6.97
CA ASN A 163 23.97 -21.20 6.49
C ASN A 163 25.19 -21.51 5.62
N GLU A 164 25.94 -22.57 5.92
CA GLU A 164 27.05 -23.04 5.09
C GLU A 164 26.56 -23.54 3.73
N GLU A 165 25.50 -24.34 3.69
CA GLU A 165 24.93 -24.88 2.44
C GLU A 165 24.38 -23.77 1.51
N PHE A 166 23.77 -22.73 2.07
CA PHE A 166 23.32 -21.55 1.30
C PHE A 166 24.49 -20.71 0.76
N THR A 167 25.59 -20.62 1.52
CA THR A 167 26.76 -19.83 1.12
C THR A 167 27.53 -20.51 0.00
N ASP A 168 27.63 -21.84 0.01
CA ASP A 168 28.33 -22.59 -1.03
C ASP A 168 27.53 -22.69 -2.34
N LYS A 169 26.21 -22.85 -2.28
CA LYS A 169 25.35 -22.81 -3.48
C LYS A 169 25.41 -21.48 -4.23
N ASN A 170 25.51 -20.36 -3.50
CA ASN A 170 25.63 -19.04 -4.14
C ASN A 170 26.99 -18.85 -4.84
N LYS A 171 28.08 -19.43 -4.30
CA LYS A 171 29.42 -19.38 -4.93
C LYS A 171 29.53 -20.25 -6.18
N GLU A 172 28.80 -21.36 -6.25
CA GLU A 172 28.77 -22.21 -7.46
C GLU A 172 28.00 -21.56 -8.61
N THR A 173 27.04 -20.68 -8.30
CA THR A 173 26.20 -20.01 -9.31
C THR A 173 26.88 -18.78 -9.94
N GLU A 174 27.95 -18.27 -9.32
CA GLU A 174 28.75 -17.12 -9.80
C GLU A 174 29.99 -17.50 -10.64
N LYS A 175 30.17 -18.79 -10.97
CA LYS A 175 31.21 -19.29 -11.89
C LYS A 175 30.63 -19.67 -13.24
#